data_AF-A0A6I2ZJA7-F1
#
_entry.id   AF-A0A6I2ZJA7-F1
#
_cell.length_a   1.000
_cell.length_b   1.000
_cell.length_c   1.000
_cell.angle_alpha   90.00
_cell.angle_beta   90.00
_cell.angle_gamma   90.00
#
_symmetry.space_group_name_H-M   'P 1'
#
loop_
_entity.id
_entity.type
_entity.pdbx_description
1 polymer ?
#
loop_
_entity_poly.entity_id
_entity_poly.type
_entity_poly.pdbx_seq_one_letter_code
_entity_poly.pdbx_strand_id
1 'polypeptide(L)'
;MFGQATSRNETGAALAVLDDFRDRVAARTDLLEPGFFAELDSASIALADLAQWDTSVFSGDELCLAVSQIERTRRFLDAASVQVLAELDSRGFTDSEHGMRTGAWLARESATSNLGAKSRVRTANKLRMHFPKVAEALRDGLI
;
A
#
# COMPACT_ATOMS: atom_id res chain seq x y z
N MET A 1 -34.13 -2.27 19.07
CA MET A 1 -34.22 -2.47 17.61
C MET A 1 -33.61 -1.26 16.90
N PHE A 2 -32.29 -1.06 17.01
CA PHE A 2 -31.54 -0.06 16.24
C PHE A 2 -30.09 -0.56 16.13
N GLY A 3 -29.60 -0.75 14.92
CA GLY A 3 -28.26 -1.31 14.68
C GLY A 3 -27.91 -1.63 13.22
N GLN A 4 -28.79 -1.37 12.26
CA GLN A 4 -28.53 -1.69 10.83
C GLN A 4 -28.34 -0.47 9.91
N ALA A 5 -28.54 0.77 10.39
CA ALA A 5 -28.50 1.95 9.52
C ALA A 5 -27.10 2.54 9.29
N THR A 6 -26.19 2.48 10.28
CA THR A 6 -24.87 3.12 10.22
C THR A 6 -23.88 2.35 9.33
N SER A 7 -23.88 1.01 9.41
CA SER A 7 -22.97 0.13 8.66
C SER A 7 -23.10 0.24 7.13
N ARG A 8 -24.31 0.47 6.61
CA ARG A 8 -24.56 0.58 5.16
C ARG A 8 -24.05 1.90 4.58
N ASN A 9 -23.95 2.96 5.39
CA ASN A 9 -23.49 4.28 4.95
C ASN A 9 -21.96 4.35 4.90
N GLU A 10 -21.28 3.70 5.85
CA GLU A 10 -19.81 3.64 5.91
C GLU A 10 -19.21 2.75 4.80
N THR A 11 -19.90 1.66 4.45
CA THR A 11 -19.50 0.79 3.33
C THR A 11 -19.65 1.52 1.99
N GLY A 12 -20.70 2.35 1.85
CA GLY A 12 -20.89 3.21 0.68
C GLY A 12 -19.83 4.30 0.56
N ALA A 13 -19.40 4.90 1.67
CA ALA A 13 -18.33 5.89 1.68
C ALA A 13 -16.97 5.28 1.32
N ALA A 14 -16.66 4.08 1.81
CA ALA A 14 -15.42 3.39 1.47
C ALA A 14 -15.36 3.01 -0.02
N LEU A 15 -16.47 2.57 -0.61
CA LEU A 15 -16.55 2.29 -2.05
C LEU A 15 -16.43 3.57 -2.88
N ALA A 16 -17.03 4.68 -2.43
CA ALA A 16 -16.90 5.97 -3.10
C ALA A 16 -15.46 6.51 -3.10
N VAL A 17 -14.69 6.28 -2.03
CA VAL A 17 -13.25 6.63 -1.99
C VAL A 17 -12.44 5.79 -2.99
N LEU A 18 -12.78 4.51 -3.18
CA LEU A 18 -12.12 3.66 -4.15
C LEU A 18 -12.48 4.01 -5.59
N ASP A 19 -13.73 4.39 -5.85
CA ASP A 19 -14.15 4.84 -7.16
C ASP A 19 -13.55 6.22 -7.50
N ASP A 20 -13.53 7.18 -6.56
CA ASP A 20 -12.83 8.46 -6.74
C ASP A 20 -11.32 8.27 -6.95
N PHE A 21 -10.69 7.34 -6.23
CA PHE A 21 -9.30 6.97 -6.46
C PHE A 21 -9.09 6.36 -7.85
N ARG A 22 -9.95 5.42 -8.27
CA ARG A 22 -9.89 4.79 -9.60
C ARG A 22 -10.06 5.82 -10.72
N ASP A 23 -11.00 6.74 -10.57
CA ASP A 23 -11.27 7.80 -11.53
C ASP A 23 -10.09 8.78 -11.60
N ARG A 24 -9.46 9.12 -10.46
CA ARG A 24 -8.23 9.92 -10.42
C ARG A 24 -7.07 9.22 -11.11
N VAL A 25 -6.87 7.93 -10.87
CA VAL A 25 -5.80 7.15 -11.52
C VAL A 25 -6.04 7.03 -13.02
N ALA A 26 -7.27 6.78 -13.45
CA ALA A 26 -7.65 6.69 -14.87
C ALA A 26 -7.51 8.04 -15.61
N ALA A 27 -7.65 9.16 -14.90
CA ALA A 27 -7.50 10.50 -15.46
C ALA A 27 -6.03 10.98 -15.59
N ARG A 28 -5.04 10.24 -15.05
CA ARG A 28 -3.63 10.67 -15.10
C ARG A 28 -2.89 10.18 -16.33
N THR A 29 -2.89 11.01 -17.37
CA THR A 29 -2.09 10.84 -18.60
C THR A 29 -0.64 11.36 -18.50
N ASP A 30 -0.20 11.85 -17.34
CA ASP A 30 1.02 12.67 -17.18
C ASP A 30 2.01 12.13 -16.13
N LEU A 31 2.06 10.81 -15.90
CA LEU A 31 3.08 10.17 -15.04
C LEU A 31 4.50 10.30 -15.62
N LEU A 32 5.06 11.50 -15.53
CA LEU A 32 6.49 11.73 -15.50
C LEU A 32 6.97 11.48 -14.05
N GLU A 33 8.17 10.92 -13.88
CA GLU A 33 8.84 10.59 -12.61
C GLU A 33 8.60 11.58 -11.42
N PRO A 34 8.48 12.92 -11.60
CA PRO A 34 8.20 13.82 -10.48
C PRO A 34 6.88 13.56 -9.73
N GLY A 35 5.86 13.01 -10.40
CA GLY A 35 4.52 12.82 -9.80
C GLY A 35 4.48 11.69 -8.77
N PHE A 36 5.12 10.55 -9.06
CA PHE A 36 5.07 9.37 -8.20
C PHE A 36 5.70 9.61 -6.83
N PHE A 37 6.87 10.24 -6.77
CA PHE A 37 7.54 10.53 -5.50
C PHE A 37 6.79 11.61 -4.69
N ALA A 38 6.27 12.66 -5.34
CA ALA A 38 5.47 13.68 -4.66
C ALA A 38 4.18 13.11 -4.02
N GLU A 39 3.56 12.11 -4.67
CA GLU A 39 2.42 11.39 -4.12
C GLU A 39 2.80 10.51 -2.93
N LEU A 40 3.93 9.80 -3.00
CA LEU A 40 4.44 9.03 -1.87
C LEU A 40 4.77 9.93 -0.68
N ASP A 41 5.35 11.11 -0.92
CA ASP A 41 5.63 12.11 0.12
C ASP A 41 4.34 12.63 0.75
N SER A 42 3.34 12.94 -0.08
CA SER A 42 2.01 13.38 0.40
C SER A 42 1.32 12.30 1.25
N ALA A 43 1.38 11.05 0.81
CA ALA A 43 0.86 9.91 1.57
C ALA A 43 1.62 9.71 2.89
N SER A 44 2.95 9.84 2.88
CA SER A 44 3.79 9.75 4.07
C SER A 44 3.43 10.82 5.11
N ILE A 45 3.22 12.06 4.67
CA ILE A 45 2.77 13.17 5.53
C ILE A 45 1.41 12.85 6.16
N ALA A 46 0.42 12.45 5.35
CA ALA A 46 -0.91 12.13 5.86
C ALA A 46 -0.90 10.97 6.87
N LEU A 47 -0.06 9.96 6.64
CA LEU A 47 0.10 8.82 7.56
C LEU A 47 0.83 9.23 8.85
N ALA A 48 1.82 10.12 8.75
CA ALA A 48 2.51 10.67 9.91
C ALA A 48 1.55 11.50 10.78
N ASP A 49 0.70 12.33 10.17
CA ASP A 49 -0.34 13.09 10.87
C ASP A 49 -1.31 12.15 11.60
N LEU A 50 -1.81 11.10 10.94
CA LEU A 50 -2.68 10.10 11.56
C LEU A 50 -2.03 9.43 12.78
N ALA A 51 -0.72 9.16 12.72
CA ALA A 51 0.01 8.55 13.82
C ALA A 51 0.14 9.45 15.06
N GLN A 52 -0.12 10.76 14.96
CA GLN A 52 -0.09 11.71 16.08
C GLN A 52 -1.44 11.86 16.80
N TRP A 53 -2.52 11.26 16.30
CA TRP A 53 -3.83 11.40 16.92
C TRP A 53 -3.89 10.73 18.29
N ASP A 54 -4.48 11.43 19.27
CA ASP A 54 -4.78 10.84 20.57
C ASP A 54 -5.96 9.87 20.43
N THR A 55 -5.66 8.58 20.35
CA THR A 55 -6.67 7.53 20.21
C THR A 55 -7.41 7.21 21.50
N SER A 56 -7.00 7.77 22.65
CA SER A 56 -7.65 7.51 23.94
C SER A 56 -9.05 8.14 24.04
N VAL A 57 -9.35 9.11 23.18
CA VAL A 57 -10.65 9.79 23.11
C VAL A 57 -11.69 9.02 22.28
N PHE A 58 -11.27 7.98 21.56
CA PHE A 58 -12.15 7.16 20.73
C PHE A 58 -12.87 6.09 21.55
N SER A 59 -14.13 5.87 21.22
CA SER A 59 -14.92 4.72 21.67
C SER A 59 -14.40 3.41 21.09
N GLY A 60 -14.82 2.29 21.67
CA GLY A 60 -14.43 0.95 21.17
C GLY A 60 -14.85 0.70 19.72
N ASP A 61 -16.03 1.19 19.32
CA ASP A 61 -16.52 1.05 17.93
C ASP A 61 -15.67 1.88 16.96
N GLU A 62 -15.32 3.11 17.34
CA GLU A 62 -14.43 3.98 16.56
C GLU A 62 -13.03 3.37 16.41
N LEU A 63 -12.49 2.73 17.45
CA LEU A 63 -11.21 2.02 17.37
C LEU A 63 -11.27 0.84 16.39
N CYS A 64 -12.34 0.03 16.43
CA CYS A 64 -12.54 -1.07 15.49
C CYS A 64 -12.62 -0.58 14.03
N LEU A 65 -13.34 0.52 13.79
CA LEU A 65 -13.42 1.17 12.49
C LEU A 65 -12.05 1.72 12.06
N ALA A 66 -11.34 2.41 12.95
CA ALA A 66 -10.02 2.97 12.67
C ALA A 66 -9.01 1.87 12.27
N VAL A 67 -8.95 0.77 13.02
CA VAL A 67 -8.08 -0.38 12.67
C VAL A 67 -8.44 -0.94 11.29
N SER A 68 -9.73 -1.13 11.01
CA SER A 68 -10.18 -1.65 9.71
C SER A 68 -9.80 -0.73 8.53
N GLN A 69 -9.87 0.58 8.73
CA GLN A 69 -9.47 1.59 7.76
C GLN A 69 -7.95 1.62 7.58
N ILE A 70 -7.17 1.55 8.65
CA ILE A 70 -5.70 1.49 8.61
C ILE A 70 -5.25 0.25 7.83
N GLU A 71 -5.83 -0.91 8.09
CA GLU A 71 -5.50 -2.14 7.35
C GLU A 71 -5.86 -2.03 5.87
N ARG A 72 -6.95 -1.35 5.52
CA ARG A 72 -7.27 -1.04 4.12
C ARG A 72 -6.22 -0.14 3.47
N THR A 73 -5.77 0.90 4.16
CA THR A 73 -4.70 1.77 3.67
C THR A 73 -3.37 1.03 3.51
N ARG A 74 -3.03 0.14 4.45
CA ARG A 74 -1.83 -0.72 4.37
C ARG A 74 -1.82 -1.59 3.12
N ARG A 75 -2.96 -2.16 2.72
CA ARG A 75 -3.06 -2.97 1.48
C ARG A 75 -2.62 -2.20 0.23
N PHE A 76 -2.96 -0.92 0.11
CA PHE A 76 -2.53 -0.10 -1.02
C PHE A 76 -1.02 0.20 -0.99
N LEU A 77 -0.46 0.44 0.19
CA LEU A 77 0.99 0.59 0.35
C LEU A 77 1.73 -0.70 -0.02
N ASP A 78 1.20 -1.85 0.40
CA ASP A 78 1.74 -3.16 0.04
C ASP A 78 1.63 -3.42 -1.47
N ALA A 79 0.50 -3.06 -2.09
CA ALA A 79 0.30 -3.16 -3.54
C ALA A 79 1.32 -2.34 -4.33
N ALA A 80 1.58 -1.10 -3.91
CA ALA A 80 2.60 -0.24 -4.50
C ALA A 80 4.01 -0.83 -4.27
N SER A 81 4.30 -1.27 -3.05
CA SER A 81 5.60 -1.85 -2.69
C SER A 81 5.92 -3.10 -3.51
N VAL A 82 4.96 -4.01 -3.68
CA VAL A 82 5.11 -5.23 -4.48
C VAL A 82 5.46 -4.90 -5.93
N GLN A 83 4.81 -3.90 -6.54
CA GLN A 83 5.10 -3.50 -7.92
C GLN A 83 6.52 -2.98 -8.08
N VAL A 84 6.92 -2.03 -7.22
CA VAL A 84 8.27 -1.44 -7.26
C VAL A 84 9.35 -2.48 -7.00
N LEU A 85 9.15 -3.37 -6.01
CA LEU A 85 10.13 -4.40 -5.67
C LEU A 85 10.28 -5.44 -6.78
N ALA A 86 9.18 -5.87 -7.41
CA ALA A 86 9.26 -6.84 -8.52
C ALA A 86 9.99 -6.23 -9.72
N GLU A 87 9.72 -4.96 -10.02
CA GLU A 87 10.39 -4.25 -11.12
C GLU A 87 11.88 -4.06 -10.81
N LEU A 88 12.22 -3.56 -9.62
CA LEU A 88 13.60 -3.33 -9.19
C LEU A 88 14.44 -4.62 -9.22
N ASP A 89 13.92 -5.73 -8.67
CA ASP A 89 14.61 -7.02 -8.66
C ASP A 89 14.78 -7.58 -10.07
N SER A 90 13.76 -7.42 -10.94
CA SER A 90 13.83 -7.90 -12.31
C SER A 90 14.85 -7.17 -13.18
N ARG A 91 15.13 -5.91 -12.88
CA ARG A 91 16.18 -5.12 -13.55
C ARG A 91 17.57 -5.48 -13.04
N GLY A 92 17.69 -6.19 -11.93
CA GLY A 92 18.98 -6.54 -11.32
C GLY A 92 19.80 -5.34 -10.84
N PHE A 93 19.19 -4.15 -10.78
CA PHE A 93 19.91 -2.89 -10.54
C PHE A 93 20.65 -2.86 -9.20
N THR A 94 20.06 -3.42 -8.15
CA THR A 94 20.73 -3.45 -6.84
C THR A 94 21.96 -4.36 -6.84
N ASP A 95 21.98 -5.39 -7.68
CA ASP A 95 23.11 -6.30 -7.81
C ASP A 95 24.24 -5.61 -8.57
N SER A 96 23.93 -4.90 -9.67
CA SER A 96 24.92 -4.19 -10.47
C SER A 96 25.47 -2.93 -9.78
N GLU A 97 24.59 -2.10 -9.21
CA GLU A 97 24.97 -0.77 -8.68
C GLU A 97 25.32 -0.79 -7.19
N HIS A 98 24.79 -1.75 -6.44
CA HIS A 98 25.00 -1.83 -4.99
C HIS A 98 25.70 -3.12 -4.55
N GLY A 99 26.03 -4.04 -5.47
CA GLY A 99 26.69 -5.30 -5.15
C GLY A 99 25.86 -6.22 -4.26
N MET A 100 24.53 -6.05 -4.25
CA MET A 100 23.61 -6.75 -3.36
C MET A 100 22.34 -7.18 -4.07
N ARG A 101 21.90 -8.42 -3.82
CA ARG A 101 20.56 -8.87 -4.19
C ARG A 101 19.50 -7.96 -3.56
N THR A 102 18.40 -7.69 -4.27
CA THR A 102 17.41 -6.68 -3.88
C THR A 102 16.84 -6.89 -2.48
N GLY A 103 16.62 -8.15 -2.05
CA GLY A 103 16.17 -8.43 -0.69
C GLY A 103 17.20 -8.08 0.40
N ALA A 104 18.49 -8.23 0.14
CA ALA A 104 19.54 -7.84 1.08
C ALA A 104 19.73 -6.31 1.10
N TRP A 105 19.68 -5.68 -0.08
CA TRP A 105 19.68 -4.22 -0.21
C TRP A 105 18.49 -3.60 0.55
N LEU A 106 17.27 -4.10 0.35
CA LEU A 106 16.07 -3.62 1.04
C LEU A 106 16.20 -3.74 2.57
N ALA A 107 16.75 -4.84 3.08
CA ALA A 107 16.96 -5.03 4.51
C ALA A 107 17.88 -3.95 5.11
N ARG A 108 18.94 -3.59 4.38
CA ARG A 108 19.88 -2.53 4.76
C ARG A 108 19.21 -1.16 4.76
N GLU A 109 18.49 -0.80 3.69
CA GLU A 109 17.91 0.54 3.53
C GLU A 109 16.69 0.79 4.44
N SER A 110 15.90 -0.24 4.76
CA SER A 110 14.65 -0.08 5.51
C SER A 110 14.71 -0.50 6.98
N ALA A 111 15.91 -0.79 7.50
CA ALA A 111 16.13 -1.29 8.86
C ALA A 111 15.21 -2.48 9.24
N THR A 112 14.84 -3.32 8.27
CA THR A 112 13.97 -4.47 8.48
C THR A 112 14.77 -5.77 8.50
N SER A 113 14.16 -6.84 9.04
CA SER A 113 14.83 -8.14 9.08
C SER A 113 15.14 -8.66 7.67
N ASN A 114 16.30 -9.29 7.50
CA ASN A 114 16.72 -9.86 6.22
C ASN A 114 15.71 -10.90 5.69
N LEU A 115 15.14 -11.72 6.59
CA LEU A 115 14.09 -12.67 6.23
C LEU A 115 12.82 -11.98 5.73
N GLY A 116 12.38 -10.91 6.42
CA GLY A 116 11.22 -10.12 6.02
C GLY A 116 11.40 -9.48 4.64
N ALA A 117 12.55 -8.82 4.41
CA ALA A 117 12.86 -8.19 3.14
C ALA A 117 12.91 -9.19 1.97
N LYS A 118 13.59 -10.33 2.15
CA LYS A 118 13.62 -11.41 1.14
C LYS A 118 12.25 -12.00 0.86
N SER A 119 11.41 -12.16 1.89
CA SER A 119 10.04 -12.64 1.73
C SER A 119 9.22 -11.68 0.88
N ARG A 120 9.33 -10.37 1.13
CA ARG A 120 8.64 -9.32 0.34
C ARG A 120 9.04 -9.35 -1.13
N VAL A 121 10.34 -9.39 -1.45
CA VAL A 121 10.83 -9.47 -2.84
C VAL A 121 10.36 -10.77 -3.51
N ARG A 122 10.37 -11.90 -2.80
CA ARG A 122 9.87 -13.18 -3.33
C ARG A 122 8.38 -13.12 -3.64
N THR A 123 7.56 -12.56 -2.73
CA THR A 123 6.12 -12.39 -2.95
C THR A 123 5.87 -11.47 -4.14
N ALA A 124 6.62 -10.38 -4.25
CA ALA A 124 6.58 -9.46 -5.38
C ALA A 124 6.81 -10.15 -6.72
N ASN A 125 7.88 -10.94 -6.81
CA ASN A 125 8.18 -11.71 -8.01
C ASN A 125 7.14 -12.80 -8.31
N LYS A 126 6.61 -13.49 -7.29
CA LYS A 126 5.54 -14.49 -7.50
C LYS A 126 4.26 -13.86 -8.03
N LEU A 127 3.85 -12.74 -7.47
CA LEU A 127 2.67 -11.99 -7.93
C LEU A 127 2.86 -11.56 -9.39
N ARG A 128 4.03 -11.03 -9.75
CA ARG A 128 4.35 -10.65 -11.14
C ARG A 128 4.36 -11.83 -12.10
N MET A 129 5.04 -12.92 -11.75
CA MET A 129 5.35 -14.01 -12.68
C MET A 129 4.26 -15.08 -12.77
N HIS A 130 3.50 -15.29 -11.69
CA HIS A 130 2.58 -16.44 -11.57
C HIS A 130 1.15 -16.04 -11.25
N PHE A 131 0.93 -14.88 -10.64
CA PHE A 131 -0.40 -14.47 -10.19
C PHE A 131 -0.76 -13.03 -10.61
N PRO A 132 -0.69 -12.68 -11.91
CA PRO A 132 -0.91 -11.31 -12.37
C PRO A 132 -2.33 -10.80 -12.05
N LYS A 133 -3.35 -11.67 -12.09
CA LYS A 133 -4.73 -11.32 -11.68
C LYS A 133 -4.86 -11.01 -10.18
N VAL A 134 -4.04 -11.66 -9.34
CA VAL A 134 -3.99 -11.37 -7.90
C VAL A 134 -3.27 -10.04 -7.66
N ALA A 135 -2.20 -9.77 -8.42
CA ALA A 135 -1.53 -8.48 -8.38
C ALA A 135 -2.49 -7.33 -8.79
N GLU A 136 -3.30 -7.54 -9.82
CA GLU A 136 -4.35 -6.60 -10.23
C GLU A 136 -5.40 -6.39 -9.13
N ALA A 137 -5.97 -7.47 -8.58
CA ALA A 137 -6.95 -7.37 -7.50
C ALA A 137 -6.40 -6.68 -6.23
N LEU A 138 -5.12 -6.89 -5.91
CA LEU A 138 -4.44 -6.22 -4.81
C LEU A 138 -4.31 -4.71 -5.06
N ARG A 139 -4.00 -4.31 -6.31
CA ARG A 139 -3.97 -2.87 -6.69
C ARG A 139 -5.34 -2.22 -6.62
N ASP A 140 -6.37 -2.97 -6.98
CA ASP A 140 -7.75 -2.48 -6.98
C ASP A 140 -8.40 -2.50 -5.58
N GLY A 141 -7.67 -2.99 -4.56
CA GLY A 141 -8.16 -3.08 -3.18
C GLY A 141 -9.27 -4.10 -2.98
N LEU A 142 -9.37 -5.10 -3.86
CA LEU A 142 -10.39 -6.15 -3.83
C LEU A 142 -10.03 -7.30 -2.87
N ILE A 143 -8.76 -7.42 -2.50
CA ILE A 143 -8.20 -8.45 -1.61
C ILE A 143 -7.15 -7.87 -0.65
#